data_AF-A0A2P4P7F1-F1
#
_entry.id   AF-A0A2P4P7F1-F1
#
_cell.length_a   1.000
_cell.length_b   1.000
_cell.length_c   1.000
_cell.angle_alpha   90.00
_cell.angle_beta   90.00
_cell.angle_gamma   90.00
#
_symmetry.space_group_name_H-M   'P 1'
#
loop_
_entity.id
_entity.type
_entity.pdbx_description
1 polymer ?
#
loop_
_entity_poly.entity_id
_entity_poly.type
_entity_poly.pdbx_seq_one_letter_code
_entity_poly.pdbx_strand_id
1 'polypeptide(L)'
;MKLDPPEGMDEITFIKLSLIEKKCQICKNDQEIPKIYWVFRVRLCTKCFRTRVTIADTIPVWPRDAIDLSLILPYEYLVTSRNIKKCVYWNSELISTLQECLLIPDKEIGDWIFHKQTITNKKIEDSLKRTKNDENRINWLLKKKKDYL
;
A
#
# COMPACT_ATOMS: atom_id res chain seq x y z
N MET A 1 3.03 -28.38 -5.70
CA MET A 1 3.67 -27.83 -6.91
C MET A 1 4.93 -27.10 -6.47
N LYS A 2 6.12 -27.63 -6.76
CA LYS A 2 7.35 -26.85 -6.65
C LYS A 2 7.34 -25.88 -7.85
N LEU A 3 7.41 -24.59 -7.58
CA LEU A 3 7.78 -23.63 -8.60
C LEU A 3 9.30 -23.71 -8.69
N ASP A 4 9.83 -23.91 -9.90
CA ASP A 4 11.27 -23.85 -10.08
C ASP A 4 11.74 -22.40 -9.93
N PRO A 5 12.94 -22.19 -9.36
CA PRO A 5 13.50 -20.85 -9.24
C PRO A 5 13.66 -20.20 -10.63
N PRO A 6 13.44 -18.87 -10.76
CA PRO A 6 13.74 -18.13 -11.98
C PRO A 6 15.21 -18.32 -12.41
N GLU A 7 15.45 -18.21 -13.72
CA GLU A 7 16.81 -18.28 -14.27
C GLU A 7 17.74 -17.26 -13.57
N GLY A 8 18.88 -17.75 -13.07
CA GLY A 8 19.83 -16.95 -12.28
C GLY A 8 19.56 -16.84 -10.77
N MET A 9 18.52 -17.51 -10.24
CA MET A 9 18.22 -17.59 -8.81
C MET A 9 18.41 -19.02 -8.27
N ASP A 10 19.05 -19.19 -7.12
CA ASP A 10 19.18 -20.51 -6.50
C ASP A 10 17.91 -20.93 -5.74
N GLU A 11 17.71 -22.25 -5.57
CA GLU A 11 16.52 -22.82 -4.92
C GLU A 11 16.33 -22.30 -3.49
N ILE A 12 17.41 -22.12 -2.72
CA ILE A 12 17.34 -21.65 -1.33
C ILE A 12 16.85 -20.20 -1.30
N THR A 13 17.38 -19.33 -2.14
CA THR A 13 16.93 -17.94 -2.28
C THR A 13 15.48 -17.86 -2.71
N PHE A 14 15.08 -18.67 -3.69
CA PHE A 14 13.69 -18.73 -4.16
C PHE A 14 12.73 -19.20 -3.06
N ILE A 15 13.09 -20.24 -2.32
CA ILE A 15 12.31 -20.73 -1.17
C ILE A 15 12.22 -19.65 -0.09
N LYS A 16 13.33 -18.97 0.25
CA LYS A 16 13.35 -17.89 1.24
C LYS A 16 12.43 -16.74 0.83
N LEU A 17 12.48 -16.30 -0.42
CA LEU A 17 11.58 -15.26 -0.95
C LEU A 17 10.11 -15.70 -0.89
N SER A 18 9.82 -16.95 -1.27
CA SER A 18 8.49 -17.54 -1.20
C SER A 18 7.95 -17.67 0.23
N LEU A 19 8.82 -17.92 1.21
CA LEU A 19 8.45 -17.99 2.63
C LEU A 19 8.27 -16.60 3.24
N ILE A 20 9.07 -15.62 2.81
CA ILE A 20 8.92 -14.21 3.18
C ILE A 20 7.53 -13.74 2.77
N GLU A 21 7.09 -14.01 1.54
CA GLU A 21 5.76 -13.62 1.03
C GLU A 21 4.57 -14.13 1.88
N LYS A 22 4.75 -15.20 2.67
CA LYS A 22 3.67 -15.78 3.49
C LYS A 22 3.47 -15.10 4.84
N LYS A 23 4.42 -14.28 5.30
CA LYS A 23 4.42 -13.74 6.67
C LYS A 23 4.28 -12.23 6.70
N CYS A 24 3.50 -11.73 7.66
CA CYS A 24 3.42 -10.30 7.95
C CYS A 24 4.82 -9.75 8.24
N GLN A 25 5.21 -8.64 7.62
CA GLN A 25 6.54 -8.05 7.83
C GLN A 25 6.78 -7.58 9.27
N ILE A 26 5.71 -7.27 10.01
CA ILE A 26 5.78 -6.74 11.38
C ILE A 26 5.68 -7.85 12.41
N CYS A 27 4.50 -8.47 12.56
CA CYS A 27 4.28 -9.45 13.63
C CYS A 27 4.78 -10.87 13.28
N LYS A 28 5.25 -11.10 12.04
CA LYS A 28 5.74 -12.39 11.54
C LYS A 28 4.75 -13.56 11.61
N ASN A 29 3.49 -13.30 11.99
CA ASN A 29 2.41 -14.28 11.98
C ASN A 29 2.12 -14.76 10.55
N ASP A 30 1.81 -16.05 10.41
CA ASP A 30 1.42 -16.77 9.18
C ASP A 30 -0.02 -17.29 9.22
N GLN A 31 -0.81 -17.01 10.26
CA GLN A 31 -2.22 -17.38 10.35
C GLN A 31 -3.11 -16.73 9.28
N GLU A 32 -2.74 -15.55 8.80
CA GLU A 32 -3.41 -14.83 7.71
C GLU A 32 -2.38 -14.59 6.62
N ILE A 33 -2.74 -14.86 5.35
CA ILE A 33 -1.91 -14.49 4.21
C ILE A 33 -1.89 -12.95 4.15
N PRO A 34 -0.73 -12.30 4.38
CA PRO A 34 -0.68 -10.86 4.45
C PRO A 34 -0.90 -10.24 3.07
N LYS A 35 -1.65 -9.14 3.01
CA LYS A 35 -1.78 -8.33 1.78
C LYS A 35 -0.52 -7.50 1.57
N ILE A 36 -0.08 -7.37 0.32
CA ILE A 36 0.88 -6.35 -0.08
C ILE A 36 0.12 -5.05 -0.38
N TYR A 37 0.41 -4.01 0.40
CA TYR A 37 -0.09 -2.67 0.21
C TYR A 37 0.93 -1.89 -0.61
N TRP A 38 0.87 -2.02 -1.93
CA TRP A 38 1.90 -1.54 -2.85
C TRP A 38 2.17 -0.04 -2.75
N VAL A 39 1.13 0.76 -2.49
CA VAL A 39 1.23 2.21 -2.30
C VAL A 39 2.12 2.58 -1.11
N PHE A 40 2.14 1.75 -0.07
CA PHE A 40 2.96 1.93 1.13
C PHE A 40 4.21 1.04 1.14
N ARG A 41 4.40 0.18 0.13
CA ARG A 41 5.53 -0.77 0.02
C ARG A 41 5.65 -1.74 1.21
N VAL A 42 4.54 -2.08 1.85
CA VAL A 42 4.53 -2.99 3.00
C VAL A 42 3.65 -4.21 2.75
N ARG A 43 4.01 -5.33 3.36
CA ARG A 43 3.23 -6.57 3.37
C ARG A 43 2.80 -6.88 4.80
N LEU A 44 1.52 -6.73 5.10
CA LEU A 44 0.98 -6.79 6.45
C LEU A 44 -0.28 -7.66 6.53
N CYS A 45 -0.46 -8.30 7.68
CA CYS A 45 -1.77 -8.81 8.05
C CYS A 45 -2.74 -7.65 8.33
N THR A 46 -4.04 -7.91 8.29
CA THR A 46 -5.08 -6.87 8.42
C THR A 46 -4.96 -6.14 9.77
N LYS A 47 -4.62 -6.87 10.85
CA LYS A 47 -4.43 -6.28 12.19
C LYS A 47 -3.29 -5.26 12.21
N CYS A 48 -2.12 -5.62 11.66
CA CYS A 48 -0.96 -4.73 11.66
C CYS A 48 -1.17 -3.51 10.76
N PHE A 49 -1.89 -3.68 9.65
CA PHE A 49 -2.24 -2.59 8.75
C PHE A 49 -3.14 -1.56 9.45
N ARG A 50 -4.24 -2.00 10.08
CA ARG A 50 -5.19 -1.11 10.78
C ARG A 50 -4.55 -0.23 11.84
N THR A 51 -3.53 -0.72 12.56
CA THR A 51 -2.82 0.06 13.59
C THR A 51 -1.91 1.16 13.02
N ARG A 52 -1.65 1.16 11.71
CA ARG A 52 -0.67 2.04 11.06
C ARG A 52 -1.30 3.01 10.07
N VAL A 53 -2.62 2.99 9.95
CA VAL A 53 -3.35 3.86 9.04
C VAL A 53 -4.41 4.67 9.76
N THR A 54 -4.64 5.87 9.26
CA THR A 54 -5.68 6.79 9.72
C THR A 54 -6.76 6.86 8.67
N ILE A 55 -8.02 6.76 9.08
CA ILE A 55 -9.17 6.88 8.18
C ILE A 55 -9.36 8.37 7.84
N ALA A 56 -9.54 8.70 6.56
CA ALA A 56 -9.68 10.08 6.10
C ALA A 56 -10.77 10.85 6.86
N ASP A 57 -11.92 10.20 7.11
CA ASP A 57 -13.08 10.80 7.80
C ASP A 57 -12.78 11.14 9.28
N THR A 58 -11.81 10.48 9.92
CA THR A 58 -11.48 10.72 11.33
C THR A 58 -10.49 11.87 11.54
N ILE A 59 -9.92 12.39 10.46
CA ILE A 59 -9.04 13.56 10.52
C ILE A 59 -9.90 14.78 10.93
N PRO A 60 -9.40 15.76 11.70
CA PRO A 60 -10.13 17.00 11.93
C PRO A 60 -10.46 17.74 10.61
N VAL A 61 -11.41 18.68 10.64
CA VAL A 61 -11.82 19.46 9.45
C VAL A 61 -10.78 20.52 9.08
N TRP A 62 -10.18 21.21 10.06
CA TRP A 62 -9.18 22.26 9.83
C TRP A 62 -7.98 21.89 8.93
N PRO A 63 -7.41 20.66 8.94
CA PRO A 63 -6.38 20.26 7.98
C PRO A 63 -6.93 19.85 6.61
N ARG A 64 -8.23 19.53 6.48
CA ARG A 64 -8.86 19.12 5.20
C ARG A 64 -9.31 20.30 4.36
N ASP A 65 -9.73 21.38 5.01
CA ASP A 65 -10.25 22.57 4.32
C ASP A 65 -9.12 23.42 3.71
N ALA A 66 -7.91 23.33 4.25
CA ALA A 66 -6.74 24.03 3.73
C ALA A 66 -6.15 23.33 2.50
N ILE A 67 -6.09 21.99 2.50
CA ILE A 67 -5.48 21.19 1.43
C ILE A 67 -6.20 19.84 1.31
N ASP A 68 -6.54 19.44 0.07
CA ASP A 68 -7.01 18.09 -0.20
C ASP A 68 -5.87 17.07 -0.02
N LEU A 69 -5.90 16.37 1.11
CA LEU A 69 -4.91 15.36 1.47
C LEU A 69 -4.83 14.20 0.46
N SER A 70 -5.90 13.91 -0.29
CA SER A 70 -5.87 12.85 -1.32
C SER A 70 -4.96 13.19 -2.50
N LEU A 71 -4.69 14.47 -2.72
CA LEU A 71 -3.80 14.94 -3.77
C LEU A 71 -2.34 14.85 -3.35
N ILE A 72 -2.04 15.03 -2.06
CA ILE A 72 -0.66 15.18 -1.58
C ILE A 72 -0.13 13.98 -0.80
N LEU A 73 -0.99 13.03 -0.43
CA LEU A 73 -0.62 11.82 0.28
C LEU A 73 -1.02 10.55 -0.48
N PRO A 74 -0.14 9.54 -0.53
CA PRO A 74 -0.52 8.21 -0.99
C PRO A 74 -1.60 7.63 -0.08
N TYR A 75 -2.58 6.96 -0.69
CA TYR A 75 -3.70 6.38 0.03
C TYR A 75 -4.04 4.97 -0.44
N GLU A 76 -4.79 4.27 0.39
CA GLU A 76 -5.35 2.95 0.10
C GLU A 76 -6.82 2.91 0.54
N TYR A 77 -7.57 1.93 0.06
CA TYR A 77 -8.92 1.66 0.56
C TYR A 77 -8.95 0.48 1.52
N LEU A 78 -9.53 0.72 2.69
CA LEU A 78 -9.87 -0.32 3.65
C LEU A 78 -11.36 -0.64 3.55
N VAL A 79 -11.69 -1.94 3.42
CA VAL A 79 -13.07 -2.41 3.51
C VAL A 79 -13.41 -2.65 4.98
N THR A 80 -14.43 -1.94 5.46
CA THR A 80 -14.96 -2.10 6.82
C THR A 80 -15.86 -3.33 6.93
N SER A 81 -16.23 -3.72 8.16
CA SER A 81 -17.17 -4.83 8.40
C SER A 81 -18.53 -4.67 7.72
N ARG A 82 -18.90 -3.44 7.35
CA ARG A 82 -20.15 -3.12 6.64
C ARG A 82 -19.99 -3.06 5.11
N ASN A 83 -18.89 -3.60 4.55
CA ASN A 83 -18.53 -3.49 3.13
C ASN A 83 -18.36 -2.05 2.60
N ILE A 84 -18.24 -1.07 3.51
CA ILE A 84 -17.97 0.32 3.13
C ILE A 84 -16.47 0.46 2.92
N LYS A 85 -16.06 0.96 1.74
CA LYS A 85 -14.69 1.35 1.44
C LYS A 85 -14.39 2.70 2.10
N LYS A 86 -13.31 2.76 2.87
CA LYS A 86 -12.83 3.97 3.51
C LYS A 86 -11.41 4.27 3.03
N CYS A 87 -11.18 5.52 2.62
CA CYS A 87 -9.84 6.01 2.29
C CYS A 87 -9.00 6.05 3.57
N VAL A 88 -7.77 5.56 3.49
CA VAL A 88 -6.83 5.56 4.60
C VAL A 88 -5.46 6.06 4.17
N TYR A 89 -4.79 6.77 5.08
CA TYR A 89 -3.43 7.28 4.92
C TYR A 89 -2.49 6.59 5.90
N TRP A 90 -1.22 6.47 5.54
CA TRP A 90 -0.22 5.94 6.46
C TRP A 90 0.09 6.93 7.58
N ASN A 91 0.01 6.49 8.84
CA ASN A 91 0.08 7.39 10.00
C ASN A 91 1.32 8.29 10.02
N SER A 92 2.50 7.71 9.79
CA SER A 92 3.74 8.48 9.85
C SER A 92 3.86 9.47 8.69
N GLU A 93 3.38 9.13 7.49
CA GLU A 93 3.41 10.04 6.33
C GLU A 93 2.36 11.16 6.49
N LEU A 94 1.19 10.85 7.05
CA LEU A 94 0.16 11.83 7.36
C LEU A 94 0.67 12.87 8.37
N ILE A 95 1.21 12.39 9.51
CA ILE A 95 1.72 13.27 10.56
C ILE A 95 2.85 14.15 10.02
N SER A 96 3.83 13.58 9.31
CA SER A 96 4.94 14.35 8.78
C SER A 96 4.48 15.39 7.75
N THR A 97 3.54 15.04 6.87
CA THR A 97 3.02 15.95 5.85
C THR A 97 2.22 17.10 6.44
N LEU A 98 1.42 16.84 7.48
CA LEU A 98 0.72 17.90 8.21
C LEU A 98 1.70 18.84 8.92
N GLN A 99 2.76 18.30 9.52
CA GLN A 99 3.82 19.11 10.15
C GLN A 99 4.58 19.95 9.13
N GLU A 100 4.95 19.37 7.99
CA GLU A 100 5.59 20.09 6.89
C GLU A 100 4.70 21.25 6.43
N CYS A 101 3.41 20.99 6.18
CA CYS A 101 2.45 22.00 5.72
C CYS A 101 2.39 23.24 6.62
N LEU A 102 2.48 23.07 7.95
CA LEU A 102 2.45 24.17 8.91
C LEU A 102 3.72 25.05 8.87
N LEU A 103 4.80 24.55 8.29
CA LEU A 103 6.10 25.22 8.24
C LEU A 103 6.39 25.84 6.86
N ILE A 104 5.59 25.54 5.84
CA ILE A 104 5.77 26.10 4.49
C ILE A 104 5.27 27.55 4.47
N PRO A 105 6.08 28.51 3.98
CA PRO A 105 5.61 29.87 3.77
C PRO A 105 4.45 29.94 2.77
N ASP A 106 3.47 30.83 2.99
CA ASP A 106 2.29 30.98 2.13
C ASP A 106 2.62 31.14 0.64
N LYS A 107 3.71 31.85 0.33
CA LYS A 107 4.19 32.08 -1.04
C LYS A 107 4.73 30.82 -1.74
N GLU A 108 5.12 29.79 -0.98
CA GLU A 108 5.72 28.54 -1.46
C GLU A 108 4.75 27.35 -1.40
N ILE A 109 3.56 27.53 -0.80
CA ILE A 109 2.60 26.44 -0.59
C ILE A 109 2.13 25.79 -1.90
N GLY A 110 1.95 26.59 -2.96
CA GLY A 110 1.56 26.10 -4.28
C GLY A 110 2.59 25.14 -4.89
N ASP A 111 3.87 25.53 -4.85
CA ASP A 111 4.97 24.71 -5.36
C ASP A 111 5.15 23.44 -4.53
N TRP A 112 5.00 23.55 -3.21
CA TRP A 112 5.04 22.40 -2.30
C TRP A 112 3.90 21.41 -2.58
N ILE A 113 2.67 21.89 -2.76
CA ILE A 113 1.51 21.07 -3.14
C ILE A 113 1.79 20.36 -4.47
N PHE A 114 2.24 21.09 -5.49
CA PHE A 114 2.52 20.53 -6.81
C PHE A 114 3.60 19.45 -6.77
N HIS A 115 4.66 19.66 -5.97
CA HIS A 115 5.71 18.68 -5.76
C HIS A 115 5.19 17.41 -5.08
N LYS A 116 4.43 17.56 -3.99
CA LYS A 116 3.81 16.43 -3.27
C LYS A 116 2.83 15.66 -4.16
N GLN A 117 2.02 16.36 -4.96
CA GLN A 117 1.12 15.75 -5.94
C GLN A 117 1.88 14.90 -6.95
N THR A 118 2.96 15.44 -7.51
CA THR A 118 3.78 14.70 -8.49
C THR A 118 4.34 13.41 -7.89
N ILE A 119 4.82 13.44 -6.65
CA ILE A 119 5.34 12.24 -5.95
C ILE A 119 4.21 11.25 -5.67
N THR A 120 3.09 11.74 -5.16
CA THR A 120 1.93 10.92 -4.78
C THR A 120 1.33 10.21 -6.00
N ASN A 121 1.14 10.92 -7.10
CA ASN A 121 0.63 10.33 -8.35
C ASN A 121 1.56 9.22 -8.85
N LYS A 122 2.87 9.43 -8.86
CA LYS A 122 3.84 8.40 -9.24
C LYS A 122 3.76 7.16 -8.35
N LYS A 123 3.62 7.33 -7.02
CA LYS A 123 3.45 6.22 -6.06
C LYS A 123 2.15 5.44 -6.32
N ILE A 124 1.04 6.15 -6.52
CA ILE A 124 -0.27 5.54 -6.78
C ILE A 124 -0.27 4.80 -8.11
N GLU A 125 0.24 5.40 -9.18
CA GLU A 125 0.33 4.77 -10.51
C GLU A 125 1.15 3.49 -10.50
N ASP A 126 2.34 3.52 -9.87
CA ASP A 126 3.15 2.30 -9.74
C ASP A 126 2.45 1.24 -8.87
N SER A 127 1.78 1.66 -7.79
CA SER A 127 0.97 0.75 -6.97
C SER A 127 -0.12 0.06 -7.78
N LEU A 128 -0.85 0.80 -8.61
CA LEU A 128 -1.89 0.25 -9.49
C LEU A 128 -1.30 -0.73 -10.52
N LYS A 129 -0.16 -0.41 -11.13
CA LYS A 129 0.55 -1.32 -12.05
C LYS A 129 0.91 -2.64 -11.38
N ARG A 130 1.40 -2.59 -10.14
CA ARG A 130 1.79 -3.80 -9.38
C ARG A 130 0.59 -4.63 -8.95
N THR A 131 -0.46 -3.99 -8.44
CA THR A 131 -1.72 -4.67 -8.11
C THR A 131 -2.27 -5.42 -9.33
N LYS A 132 -2.29 -4.77 -10.50
CA LYS A 132 -2.72 -5.40 -11.76
C LYS A 132 -1.84 -6.59 -12.14
N ASN A 133 -0.52 -6.48 -11.97
CA ASN A 133 0.39 -7.58 -12.24
C ASN A 133 0.17 -8.78 -11.30
N ASP A 134 -0.08 -8.53 -10.03
CA ASP A 134 -0.41 -9.57 -9.04
C ASP A 134 -1.73 -10.27 -9.40
N GLU A 135 -2.77 -9.50 -9.73
CA GLU A 135 -4.07 -10.03 -10.17
C GLU A 135 -3.93 -10.89 -11.43
N ASN A 136 -3.18 -10.41 -12.43
CA ASN A 136 -2.90 -11.17 -13.65
C ASN A 136 -2.16 -12.48 -13.35
N ARG A 137 -1.17 -12.44 -12.44
CA ARG A 137 -0.42 -13.63 -12.02
C ARG A 137 -1.32 -14.64 -11.32
N ILE A 138 -2.19 -14.18 -10.42
CA ILE A 138 -3.15 -15.05 -9.72
C ILE A 138 -4.13 -15.67 -10.72
N ASN A 139 -4.69 -14.88 -11.63
CA ASN A 139 -5.62 -15.36 -12.66
C ASN A 139 -4.97 -16.40 -13.57
N TRP A 140 -3.72 -16.17 -13.99
CA TRP A 140 -2.93 -17.13 -14.77
C TRP A 140 -2.72 -18.44 -14.01
N LEU A 141 -2.36 -18.38 -12.72
CA LEU A 141 -2.18 -19.56 -11.87
C LEU A 141 -3.48 -20.36 -11.72
N LEU A 142 -4.61 -19.67 -11.56
CA LEU A 142 -5.94 -20.29 -11.45
C LEU A 142 -6.37 -20.96 -12.75
N LYS A 143 -6.12 -20.33 -13.91
CA LYS A 143 -6.43 -20.89 -15.24
C LYS A 143 -5.62 -22.16 -15.49
N LYS A 144 -4.30 -22.12 -15.29
CA LYS A 144 -3.45 -23.32 -15.44
C LYS A 144 -3.92 -24.48 -14.58
N LYS A 145 -4.29 -24.24 -13.32
CA LYS A 145 -4.82 -25.30 -12.44
C LYS A 145 -6.08 -25.98 -12.97
N LYS A 146 -6.94 -25.25 -13.68
CA LYS A 146 -8.14 -25.83 -14.32
C LYS A 146 -7.79 -26.67 -15.54
N ASP A 147 -6.73 -26.33 -16.26
CA ASP A 147 -6.30 -27.07 -17.45
C ASP A 147 -5.58 -28.40 -17.12
N TYR A 148 -5.23 -28.64 -15.85
CA TYR A 148 -4.62 -29.89 -15.34
C TYR A 148 -5.59 -30.78 -14.52
N LEU A 149 -6.86 -30.39 -14.41
CA LEU A 149 -7.93 -31.17 -13.77
C LEU A 149 -8.90 -31.67 -14.85
#